data_AF-T0RY09-F1
#
_entry.id   AF-T0RY09-F1
#
_cell.length_a   1.000
_cell.length_b   1.000
_cell.length_c   1.000
_cell.angle_alpha   90.00
_cell.angle_beta   90.00
_cell.angle_gamma   90.00
#
_symmetry.space_group_name_H-M   'P 1'
#
loop_
_entity.id
_entity.type
_entity.pdbx_description
1 polymer ?
#
loop_
_entity_poly.entity_id
_entity_poly.type
_entity_poly.pdbx_seq_one_letter_code
_entity_poly.pdbx_strand_id
1 'polypeptide(L)'
;MGVKERGNIVFKEDKSYHFKGRNPVTSIATFDHDSDGSLDFYVGNWFDKTKQGREQLMYDRLYTYVDKKLHDISGALTGYDEDEALTPTFGVSHCDIDGDGRVDILTSSSAGYLNKLWIQESQKGIFKYNDYGKASGFAQDREGELIPKGGGNSTYSLCADYNNDGIMDIVVGEISHSLDSESRDRSSILTGEGLGFPPTFIRNEYISDAGVDNWNQGDQRANWLDVNNDGLVDFLIENSGFPPNSRLILFVQEPDHAYVDMAKSYGLDILNPVGSVYFDFNGDGKLDILVSQTDIRDKRIQRKLYLFENRLKNTGKSISFKLEAKKANANGIGAKVILRTKDGKEQLRWHQVNSGPFPSQNS
;
A
#
# COMPACT_ATOMS: atom_id res chain seq x y z
N MET A 1 16.97 14.58 1.17
CA MET A 1 17.53 14.14 2.47
C MET A 1 17.72 15.35 3.38
N GLY A 2 17.34 15.25 4.66
CA GLY A 2 17.59 16.33 5.63
C GLY A 2 19.09 16.50 5.88
N VAL A 3 19.53 17.75 6.06
CA VAL A 3 20.93 18.09 6.37
C VAL A 3 21.06 18.31 7.86
N LYS A 4 22.07 17.71 8.49
CA LYS A 4 22.34 17.96 9.92
C LYS A 4 22.96 19.35 10.08
N GLU A 5 22.20 20.28 10.65
CA GLU A 5 22.65 21.65 10.95
C GLU A 5 22.45 21.93 12.45
N ARG A 6 23.54 22.26 13.15
CA ARG A 6 23.53 22.62 14.60
C ARG A 6 22.84 21.59 15.50
N GLY A 7 23.00 20.30 15.20
CA GLY A 7 22.38 19.21 15.98
C GLY A 7 20.95 18.88 15.57
N ASN A 8 20.32 19.67 14.70
CA ASN A 8 19.00 19.40 14.15
C ASN A 8 19.10 18.79 12.74
N ILE A 9 18.08 18.02 12.34
CA ILE A 9 17.89 17.63 10.94
C ILE A 9 17.02 18.69 10.28
N VAL A 10 17.56 19.39 9.28
CA VAL A 10 16.87 20.45 8.53
C VAL A 10 16.51 19.92 7.15
N PHE A 11 15.24 19.95 6.81
CA PHE A 11 14.77 19.68 5.45
C PHE A 11 14.77 20.99 4.66
N LYS A 12 15.40 20.98 3.48
CA LYS A 12 15.34 22.08 2.52
C LYS A 12 14.43 21.67 1.38
N GLU A 13 13.52 22.56 1.03
CA GLU A 13 12.69 22.39 -0.16
C GLU A 13 13.60 22.29 -1.40
N ASP A 14 13.41 21.23 -2.18
CA ASP A 14 14.07 21.11 -3.47
C ASP A 14 13.23 21.81 -4.54
N LYS A 15 13.65 23.02 -4.91
CA LYS A 15 12.96 23.85 -5.90
C LYS A 15 13.02 23.31 -7.33
N SER A 16 13.76 22.23 -7.58
CA SER A 16 13.78 21.58 -8.89
C SER A 16 12.47 20.81 -9.19
N TYR A 17 11.77 20.37 -8.14
CA TYR A 17 10.46 19.71 -8.26
C TYR A 17 9.33 20.74 -8.09
N HIS A 18 8.88 21.33 -9.21
CA HIS A 18 7.79 22.30 -9.20
C HIS A 18 6.51 21.77 -9.87
N PHE A 19 5.51 21.43 -9.06
CA PHE A 19 4.18 21.04 -9.51
C PHE A 19 3.31 22.29 -9.79
N LYS A 20 2.61 22.30 -10.92
CA LYS A 20 1.71 23.42 -11.29
C LYS A 20 0.30 23.17 -10.76
N GLY A 21 -0.27 24.19 -10.11
CA GLY A 21 -1.65 24.17 -9.63
C GLY A 21 -1.81 23.65 -8.20
N ARG A 22 -3.06 23.59 -7.72
CA ARG A 22 -3.43 22.96 -6.46
C ARG A 22 -4.38 21.81 -6.79
N ASN A 23 -3.99 20.59 -6.43
CA ASN A 23 -4.83 19.40 -6.57
C ASN A 23 -5.12 18.84 -5.17
N PRO A 24 -6.28 18.20 -4.97
CA PRO A 24 -6.62 17.53 -3.72
C PRO A 24 -5.87 16.19 -3.62
N VAL A 25 -4.54 16.27 -3.56
CA VAL A 25 -3.66 15.10 -3.49
C VAL A 25 -3.87 14.39 -2.17
N THR A 26 -4.10 13.09 -2.25
CA THR A 26 -4.18 12.20 -1.10
C THR A 26 -2.89 11.41 -0.98
N SER A 27 -2.51 10.67 -2.03
CA SER A 27 -1.36 9.76 -1.99
C SER A 27 -0.43 9.94 -3.19
N ILE A 28 0.84 9.55 -3.01
CA ILE A 28 1.89 9.67 -4.03
C ILE A 28 2.72 8.38 -4.01
N ALA A 29 2.95 7.80 -5.19
CA ALA A 29 3.97 6.78 -5.41
C ALA A 29 5.13 7.34 -6.21
N THR A 30 6.36 6.97 -5.84
CA THR A 30 7.58 7.39 -6.50
C THR A 30 8.33 6.18 -7.05
N PHE A 31 8.61 6.16 -8.34
CA PHE A 31 9.28 5.06 -9.03
C PHE A 31 9.96 5.59 -10.29
N ASP A 32 10.82 4.80 -10.91
CA ASP A 32 11.55 5.14 -12.14
C ASP A 32 10.82 4.46 -13.30
N HIS A 33 9.96 5.21 -13.99
CA HIS A 33 8.95 4.65 -14.88
C HIS A 33 9.50 4.26 -16.25
N ASP A 34 10.55 4.95 -16.70
CA ASP A 34 11.18 4.74 -18.01
C ASP A 34 12.63 4.27 -17.88
N SER A 35 13.08 3.97 -16.65
CA SER A 35 14.42 3.51 -16.32
C SER A 35 15.51 4.51 -16.70
N ASP A 36 15.23 5.81 -16.64
CA ASP A 36 16.19 6.88 -16.92
C ASP A 36 17.09 7.22 -15.71
N GLY A 37 16.75 6.69 -14.53
CA GLY A 37 17.47 6.88 -13.28
C GLY A 37 16.98 8.06 -12.43
N SER A 38 15.99 8.79 -12.91
CA SER A 38 15.23 9.79 -12.16
C SER A 38 14.00 9.13 -11.51
N LEU A 39 13.45 9.78 -10.48
CA LEU A 39 12.17 9.34 -9.92
C LEU A 39 11.05 10.17 -10.53
N ASP A 40 10.03 9.46 -10.96
CA ASP A 40 8.75 9.93 -11.46
C ASP A 40 7.68 9.78 -10.37
N PHE A 41 6.50 10.33 -10.63
CA PHE A 41 5.46 10.49 -9.63
C PHE A 41 4.10 10.10 -10.19
N TYR A 42 3.47 9.09 -9.58
CA TYR A 42 2.03 8.92 -9.67
C TYR A 42 1.37 9.61 -8.49
N VAL A 43 0.33 10.39 -8.75
CA VAL A 43 -0.37 11.21 -7.77
C VAL A 43 -1.84 10.84 -7.77
N GLY A 44 -2.27 10.20 -6.68
CA GLY A 44 -3.66 9.91 -6.39
C GLY A 44 -4.39 11.18 -5.92
N ASN A 45 -5.54 11.47 -6.52
CA ASN A 45 -6.34 12.65 -6.21
C ASN A 45 -7.72 12.28 -5.66
N TRP A 46 -8.24 13.20 -4.86
CA TRP A 46 -9.56 13.12 -4.26
C TRP A 46 -10.58 14.06 -4.92
N PHE A 47 -11.73 14.21 -4.28
CA PHE A 47 -12.68 15.26 -4.60
C PHE A 47 -12.07 16.66 -4.35
N ASP A 48 -12.16 17.54 -5.36
CA ASP A 48 -11.97 18.98 -5.17
C ASP A 48 -13.21 19.55 -4.46
N LYS A 49 -12.99 20.11 -3.27
CA LYS A 49 -14.02 20.73 -2.42
C LYS A 49 -13.90 22.26 -2.32
N THR A 50 -13.06 22.87 -3.16
CA THR A 50 -12.83 24.33 -3.11
C THR A 50 -14.06 25.15 -3.52
N LYS A 51 -14.97 24.58 -4.30
CA LYS A 51 -16.24 25.20 -4.69
C LYS A 51 -17.38 24.66 -3.81
N GLN A 52 -17.93 25.53 -2.96
CA GLN A 52 -19.06 25.17 -2.10
C GLN A 52 -20.22 24.57 -2.90
N GLY A 53 -20.71 23.41 -2.46
CA GLY A 53 -21.87 22.73 -3.04
C GLY A 53 -21.60 21.93 -4.32
N ARG A 54 -20.35 21.78 -4.74
CA ARG A 54 -19.96 20.92 -5.88
C ARG A 54 -18.66 20.19 -5.59
N GLU A 55 -18.76 18.94 -5.14
CA GLU A 55 -17.62 18.03 -5.08
C GLU A 55 -17.34 17.52 -6.50
N GLN A 56 -16.12 17.73 -6.99
CA GLN A 56 -15.71 17.28 -8.32
C GLN A 56 -14.61 16.24 -8.19
N LEU A 57 -14.80 15.07 -8.81
CA LEU A 57 -13.74 14.08 -8.93
C LEU A 57 -12.59 14.64 -9.77
N MET A 58 -11.38 14.31 -9.36
CA MET A 58 -10.16 14.73 -10.02
C MET A 58 -9.47 13.51 -10.62
N TYR A 59 -8.88 13.69 -11.80
CA TYR A 59 -8.02 12.67 -12.39
C TYR A 59 -6.76 12.49 -11.57
N ASP A 60 -6.36 11.24 -11.37
CA ASP A 60 -5.00 10.90 -10.97
C ASP A 60 -4.01 11.39 -12.03
N ARG A 61 -2.77 11.61 -11.62
CA ARG A 61 -1.75 12.23 -12.46
C ARG A 61 -0.47 11.40 -12.50
N LEU A 62 0.15 11.36 -13.66
CA LEU A 62 1.49 10.81 -13.83
C LEU A 62 2.44 11.93 -14.29
N TYR A 63 3.55 12.08 -13.60
CA TYR A 63 4.58 13.07 -13.91
C TYR A 63 5.92 12.38 -14.09
N THR A 64 6.63 12.74 -15.15
CA THR A 64 8.04 12.34 -15.33
C THR A 64 9.00 13.48 -15.02
N TYR A 65 10.18 13.17 -14.48
CA TYR A 65 11.22 14.14 -14.18
C TYR A 65 12.43 14.01 -15.11
N VAL A 66 12.42 14.76 -16.21
CA VAL A 66 13.49 14.77 -17.22
C VAL A 66 14.02 16.20 -17.39
N ASP A 67 15.32 16.34 -17.71
CA ASP A 67 15.96 17.64 -17.94
C ASP A 67 15.76 18.67 -16.81
N LYS A 68 15.73 18.17 -15.57
CA LYS A 68 15.49 18.96 -14.35
C LYS A 68 14.12 19.64 -14.29
N LYS A 69 13.11 19.07 -14.93
CA LYS A 69 11.75 19.58 -14.96
C LYS A 69 10.74 18.45 -14.84
N LEU A 70 9.64 18.75 -14.18
CA LEU A 70 8.47 17.86 -14.16
C LEU A 70 7.62 18.08 -15.42
N HIS A 71 7.24 16.99 -16.05
CA HIS A 71 6.35 16.94 -17.20
C HIS A 71 5.11 16.13 -16.85
N ASP A 72 3.92 16.71 -17.06
CA ASP A 72 2.66 15.97 -16.94
C ASP A 72 2.50 15.05 -18.14
N ILE A 73 2.54 13.74 -17.88
CA ILE A 73 2.39 12.68 -18.87
C ILE A 73 1.14 11.84 -18.56
N SER A 74 0.15 12.41 -17.88
CA SER A 74 -1.07 11.68 -17.47
C SER A 74 -1.86 11.11 -18.65
N GLY A 75 -1.63 11.61 -19.88
CA GLY A 75 -2.17 11.00 -21.10
C GLY A 75 -1.62 9.60 -21.43
N ALA A 76 -0.60 9.12 -20.70
CA ALA A 76 -0.12 7.75 -20.76
C ALA A 76 -1.00 6.78 -19.94
N LEU A 77 -1.86 7.28 -19.05
CA LEU A 77 -2.86 6.48 -18.35
C LEU A 77 -4.04 6.22 -19.30
N THR A 78 -4.15 5.00 -19.81
CA THR A 78 -5.13 4.59 -20.82
C THR A 78 -5.98 3.42 -20.33
N GLY A 79 -7.14 3.17 -20.94
CA GLY A 79 -7.91 1.94 -20.67
C GLY A 79 -9.12 2.09 -19.74
N TYR A 80 -9.62 3.30 -19.51
CA TYR A 80 -10.91 3.54 -18.87
C TYR A 80 -11.95 4.05 -19.87
N ASP A 81 -13.23 3.76 -19.64
CA ASP A 81 -14.32 4.60 -20.16
C ASP A 81 -14.22 5.98 -19.47
N GLU A 82 -14.49 7.09 -20.18
CA GLU A 82 -14.30 8.46 -19.64
C GLU A 82 -15.01 8.67 -18.28
N ASP A 83 -16.12 7.97 -18.04
CA ASP A 83 -16.88 8.01 -16.79
C ASP A 83 -16.25 7.21 -15.63
N GLU A 84 -15.40 6.21 -15.90
CA GLU A 84 -14.71 5.36 -14.91
C GLU A 84 -13.28 5.83 -14.62
N ALA A 85 -12.77 6.75 -15.44
CA ALA A 85 -11.48 7.42 -15.26
C ALA A 85 -11.36 8.12 -13.90
N LEU A 86 -12.47 8.64 -13.40
CA LEU A 86 -12.54 9.52 -12.25
C LEU A 86 -12.91 8.73 -10.99
N THR A 87 -11.92 8.48 -10.14
CA THR A 87 -12.08 7.78 -8.87
C THR A 87 -11.44 8.59 -7.74
N PRO A 88 -12.04 8.64 -6.54
CA PRO A 88 -11.41 9.24 -5.38
C PRO A 88 -10.38 8.27 -4.81
N THR A 89 -9.11 8.47 -5.16
CA THR A 89 -8.00 7.58 -4.81
C THR A 89 -7.48 7.90 -3.41
N PHE A 90 -7.42 6.92 -2.51
CA PHE A 90 -6.90 7.06 -1.14
C PHE A 90 -5.46 6.58 -0.99
N GLY A 91 -5.11 5.48 -1.66
CA GLY A 91 -3.82 4.82 -1.58
C GLY A 91 -3.25 4.55 -2.95
N VAL A 92 -1.93 4.68 -3.10
CA VAL A 92 -1.19 4.30 -4.30
C VAL A 92 0.02 3.47 -3.89
N SER A 93 0.17 2.30 -4.48
CA SER A 93 1.36 1.46 -4.38
C SER A 93 1.86 1.07 -5.78
N HIS A 94 3.07 0.51 -5.83
CA HIS A 94 3.67 0.10 -7.09
C HIS A 94 4.46 -1.20 -6.92
N CYS A 95 4.40 -2.08 -7.92
CA CYS A 95 5.24 -3.27 -8.06
C CYS A 95 5.22 -3.81 -9.48
N ASP A 96 6.10 -4.76 -9.76
CA ASP A 96 6.09 -5.58 -10.99
C ASP A 96 5.10 -6.74 -10.79
N ILE A 97 3.81 -6.47 -11.01
CA ILE A 97 2.70 -7.38 -10.63
C ILE A 97 2.57 -8.54 -11.62
N ASP A 98 2.90 -8.32 -12.89
CA ASP A 98 2.86 -9.33 -13.95
C ASP A 98 4.21 -10.01 -14.20
N GLY A 99 5.28 -9.53 -13.54
CA GLY A 99 6.60 -10.13 -13.56
C GLY A 99 7.40 -9.80 -14.82
N ASP A 100 6.99 -8.82 -15.62
CA ASP A 100 7.66 -8.44 -16.85
C ASP A 100 8.89 -7.52 -16.65
N GLY A 101 9.12 -7.10 -15.41
CA GLY A 101 10.24 -6.27 -14.99
C GLY A 101 10.00 -4.76 -15.11
N ARG A 102 8.77 -4.33 -15.43
CA ARG A 102 8.33 -2.94 -15.37
C ARG A 102 7.57 -2.66 -14.07
N VAL A 103 7.32 -1.37 -13.81
CA VAL A 103 6.62 -0.95 -12.60
C VAL A 103 5.16 -0.69 -12.93
N ASP A 104 4.28 -1.46 -12.31
CA ASP A 104 2.83 -1.31 -12.35
C ASP A 104 2.34 -0.52 -11.13
N ILE A 105 1.11 -0.01 -11.23
CA ILE A 105 0.55 0.89 -10.21
C ILE A 105 -0.80 0.36 -9.75
N LEU A 106 -0.96 0.25 -8.44
CA LEU A 106 -2.21 -0.15 -7.81
C LEU A 106 -2.81 1.07 -7.11
N THR A 107 -4.08 1.37 -7.40
CA THR A 107 -4.79 2.46 -6.72
C THR A 107 -5.96 1.92 -5.91
N SER A 108 -6.02 2.34 -4.64
CA SER A 108 -7.13 2.08 -3.73
C SER A 108 -8.13 3.24 -3.83
N SER A 109 -9.31 2.96 -4.35
CA SER A 109 -10.39 3.91 -4.55
C SER A 109 -11.41 3.81 -3.44
N SER A 110 -12.05 4.93 -3.11
CA SER A 110 -13.02 5.00 -2.02
C SER A 110 -14.45 5.16 -2.51
N ALA A 111 -15.40 5.30 -1.57
CA ALA A 111 -16.78 5.66 -1.85
C ALA A 111 -17.48 4.71 -2.85
N GLY A 112 -17.05 3.44 -2.86
CA GLY A 112 -17.55 2.39 -3.75
C GLY A 112 -17.12 2.55 -5.21
N TYR A 113 -16.08 3.33 -5.48
CA TYR A 113 -15.43 3.35 -6.79
C TYR A 113 -14.43 2.21 -6.90
N LEU A 114 -14.21 1.76 -8.13
CA LEU A 114 -13.34 0.63 -8.43
C LEU A 114 -11.87 0.96 -8.16
N ASN A 115 -11.15 0.00 -7.59
CA ASN A 115 -9.70 0.00 -7.59
C ASN A 115 -9.17 -0.14 -9.03
N LYS A 116 -7.96 0.35 -9.30
CA LYS A 116 -7.36 0.28 -10.64
C LYS A 116 -6.00 -0.38 -10.60
N LEU A 117 -5.76 -1.25 -11.56
CA LEU A 117 -4.50 -1.96 -11.75
C LEU A 117 -3.89 -1.48 -13.05
N TRP A 118 -3.00 -0.50 -12.97
CA TRP A 118 -2.35 0.08 -14.12
C TRP A 118 -1.11 -0.74 -14.48
N ILE A 119 -1.20 -1.58 -15.51
CA ILE A 119 -0.07 -2.37 -15.99
C ILE A 119 0.69 -1.58 -17.05
N GLN A 120 2.01 -1.50 -16.89
CA GLN A 120 2.85 -0.75 -17.80
C GLN A 120 3.18 -1.55 -19.05
N GLU A 121 2.76 -1.04 -20.20
CA GLU A 121 3.13 -1.57 -21.51
C GLU A 121 4.07 -0.62 -22.25
N SER A 122 4.97 -1.18 -23.04
CA SER A 122 5.84 -0.39 -23.93
C SER A 122 5.70 -0.85 -25.38
N GLN A 123 5.44 0.10 -26.27
CA GLN A 123 5.46 -0.14 -27.71
C GLN A 123 6.36 0.88 -28.39
N LYS A 124 7.44 0.42 -29.03
CA LYS A 124 8.43 1.28 -29.72
C LYS A 124 8.99 2.41 -28.83
N GLY A 125 9.21 2.12 -27.54
CA GLY A 125 9.75 3.07 -26.57
C GLY A 125 8.73 4.08 -26.03
N ILE A 126 7.44 3.93 -26.35
CA ILE A 126 6.36 4.71 -25.75
C ILE A 126 5.73 3.86 -24.66
N PHE A 127 5.79 4.36 -23.42
CA PHE A 127 5.16 3.73 -22.27
C PHE A 127 3.70 4.16 -22.13
N LYS A 128 2.84 3.20 -21.81
CA LYS A 128 1.44 3.41 -21.44
C LYS A 128 1.11 2.57 -20.23
N TYR A 129 0.07 2.97 -19.53
CA TYR A 129 -0.48 2.28 -18.37
C TYR A 129 -1.91 1.92 -18.69
N ASN A 130 -2.21 0.63 -18.85
CA ASN A 130 -3.57 0.17 -19.11
C ASN A 130 -4.22 -0.33 -17.82
N ASP A 131 -5.45 0.10 -17.55
CA ASP A 131 -6.21 -0.40 -16.40
C ASP A 131 -6.76 -1.82 -16.64
N TYR A 132 -6.25 -2.77 -15.87
CA TYR A 132 -6.69 -4.16 -15.81
C TYR A 132 -7.42 -4.50 -14.50
N GLY A 133 -7.84 -3.50 -13.71
CA GLY A 133 -8.46 -3.71 -12.40
C GLY A 133 -9.65 -4.68 -12.45
N LYS A 134 -10.59 -4.46 -13.38
CA LYS A 134 -11.75 -5.37 -13.55
C LYS A 134 -11.34 -6.75 -14.06
N ALA A 135 -10.51 -6.79 -15.10
CA ALA A 135 -10.12 -8.04 -15.76
C ALA A 135 -9.30 -8.97 -14.85
N SER A 136 -8.59 -8.41 -13.86
CA SER A 136 -7.81 -9.14 -12.87
C SER A 136 -8.60 -9.59 -11.64
N GLY A 137 -9.78 -9.01 -11.39
CA GLY A 137 -10.50 -9.17 -10.11
C GLY A 137 -9.94 -8.29 -8.97
N PHE A 138 -8.99 -7.40 -9.26
CA PHE A 138 -8.47 -6.43 -8.29
C PHE A 138 -9.47 -5.30 -7.98
N ALA A 139 -10.20 -4.84 -9.01
CA ALA A 139 -11.08 -3.66 -8.93
C ALA A 139 -12.13 -3.76 -7.83
N GLN A 140 -12.75 -4.94 -7.73
CA GLN A 140 -13.74 -5.32 -6.72
C GLN A 140 -13.97 -6.83 -6.75
N ASP A 141 -14.74 -7.37 -5.82
CA ASP A 141 -15.19 -8.76 -5.88
C ASP A 141 -16.40 -8.95 -6.84
N ARG A 142 -16.81 -10.21 -7.03
CA ARG A 142 -17.89 -10.56 -7.96
C ARG A 142 -19.27 -10.16 -7.43
N GLU A 143 -19.46 -10.18 -6.12
CA GLU A 143 -20.68 -9.82 -5.45
C GLU A 143 -20.90 -8.29 -5.52
N GLY A 144 -19.84 -7.50 -5.42
CA GLY A 144 -19.78 -6.06 -5.59
C GLY A 144 -20.19 -5.59 -6.98
N GLU A 145 -19.97 -6.41 -8.02
CA GLU A 145 -20.49 -6.15 -9.37
C GLU A 145 -22.03 -6.10 -9.42
N LEU A 146 -22.71 -6.75 -8.46
CA LEU A 146 -24.16 -6.88 -8.48
C LEU A 146 -24.89 -5.64 -7.97
N ILE A 147 -24.18 -4.69 -7.34
CA ILE A 147 -24.79 -3.48 -6.79
C ILE A 147 -24.05 -2.21 -7.24
N PRO A 148 -24.77 -1.09 -7.49
CA PRO A 148 -24.11 0.19 -7.74
C PRO A 148 -23.23 0.57 -6.54
N LYS A 149 -21.97 0.91 -6.81
CA LYS A 149 -20.98 1.24 -5.76
C LYS A 149 -20.71 0.07 -4.79
N GLY A 150 -20.78 -1.17 -5.30
CA GLY A 150 -20.46 -2.38 -4.55
C GLY A 150 -18.96 -2.60 -4.32
N GLY A 151 -18.11 -2.02 -5.17
CA GLY A 151 -16.68 -1.99 -4.91
C GLY A 151 -16.32 -1.36 -3.56
N GLY A 152 -15.05 -1.51 -3.19
CA GLY A 152 -14.54 -1.10 -1.89
C GLY A 152 -14.63 0.39 -1.54
N ASN A 153 -14.54 0.65 -0.24
CA ASN A 153 -14.08 1.92 0.32
C ASN A 153 -12.59 1.78 0.67
N SER A 154 -11.81 1.40 -0.34
CA SER A 154 -10.46 0.90 -0.18
C SER A 154 -9.54 2.03 0.24
N THR A 155 -8.74 1.78 1.27
CA THR A 155 -7.80 2.76 1.84
C THR A 155 -6.36 2.47 1.39
N TYR A 156 -6.01 1.20 1.23
CA TYR A 156 -4.70 0.74 0.78
C TYR A 156 -4.78 -0.53 -0.05
N SER A 157 -3.77 -0.72 -0.89
CA SER A 157 -3.41 -1.97 -1.53
C SER A 157 -1.89 -2.12 -1.48
N LEU A 158 -1.37 -3.28 -1.10
CA LEU A 158 0.06 -3.54 -1.03
C LEU A 158 0.37 -4.89 -1.63
N CYS A 159 1.41 -4.96 -2.45
CA CYS A 159 1.83 -6.22 -3.07
C CYS A 159 3.09 -6.81 -2.42
N ALA A 160 3.11 -8.13 -2.35
CA ALA A 160 4.23 -8.96 -1.92
C ALA A 160 4.04 -10.38 -2.48
N ASP A 161 5.11 -11.12 -2.69
CA ASP A 161 5.06 -12.58 -2.84
C ASP A 161 4.97 -13.17 -1.42
N TYR A 162 3.75 -13.33 -0.89
CA TYR A 162 3.59 -13.65 0.54
C TYR A 162 3.84 -15.13 0.83
N ASN A 163 3.56 -16.00 -0.14
CA ASN A 163 3.66 -17.44 -0.04
C ASN A 163 4.99 -17.99 -0.62
N ASN A 164 5.86 -17.11 -1.15
CA ASN A 164 7.15 -17.44 -1.78
C ASN A 164 7.01 -18.35 -3.02
N ASP A 165 5.95 -18.17 -3.82
CA ASP A 165 5.75 -18.88 -5.09
C ASP A 165 6.32 -18.13 -6.30
N GLY A 166 6.82 -16.91 -6.10
CA GLY A 166 7.41 -16.06 -7.13
C GLY A 166 6.39 -15.25 -7.93
N ILE A 167 5.11 -15.34 -7.60
CA ILE A 167 4.01 -14.53 -8.15
C ILE A 167 3.69 -13.44 -7.12
N MET A 168 3.35 -12.24 -7.59
CA MET A 168 2.98 -11.16 -6.70
C MET A 168 1.52 -11.29 -6.27
N ASP A 169 1.29 -11.20 -4.97
CA ASP A 169 -0.04 -11.13 -4.35
C ASP A 169 -0.35 -9.71 -3.90
N ILE A 170 -1.58 -9.47 -3.45
CA ILE A 170 -2.03 -8.16 -2.96
C ILE A 170 -2.82 -8.32 -1.66
N VAL A 171 -2.60 -7.44 -0.68
CA VAL A 171 -3.56 -7.20 0.41
C VAL A 171 -4.30 -5.89 0.14
N VAL A 172 -5.62 -5.89 0.33
CA VAL A 172 -6.49 -4.73 0.20
C VAL A 172 -7.19 -4.46 1.53
N GLY A 173 -7.14 -3.22 1.98
CA GLY A 173 -7.83 -2.76 3.20
C GLY A 173 -9.05 -1.94 2.91
N GLU A 174 -10.15 -2.26 3.58
CA GLU A 174 -11.44 -1.62 3.41
C GLU A 174 -11.93 -0.91 4.68
N ILE A 175 -12.82 0.05 4.48
CA ILE A 175 -13.71 0.53 5.55
C ILE A 175 -15.09 -0.09 5.34
N SER A 176 -15.51 -0.90 6.30
CA SER A 176 -16.79 -1.60 6.29
C SER A 176 -17.62 -1.25 7.52
N HIS A 177 -18.91 -1.06 7.30
CA HIS A 177 -19.89 -0.80 8.35
C HIS A 177 -20.82 -2.00 8.56
N SER A 178 -21.38 -2.12 9.75
CA SER A 178 -22.33 -3.19 10.09
C SER A 178 -23.61 -3.21 9.24
N LEU A 179 -23.99 -2.06 8.68
CA LEU A 179 -25.16 -1.90 7.84
C LEU A 179 -24.84 -2.00 6.34
N ASP A 180 -23.57 -2.18 5.99
CA ASP A 180 -23.19 -2.39 4.60
C ASP A 180 -23.77 -3.73 4.10
N SER A 181 -24.12 -3.76 2.82
CA SER A 181 -24.48 -5.01 2.15
C SER A 181 -23.39 -6.06 2.34
N GLU A 182 -23.78 -7.34 2.42
CA GLU A 182 -22.84 -8.47 2.35
C GLU A 182 -22.12 -8.48 1.00
N SER A 183 -22.76 -7.96 -0.07
CA SER A 183 -22.17 -7.84 -1.40
C SER A 183 -21.28 -6.61 -1.60
N ARG A 184 -20.80 -5.98 -0.52
CA ARG A 184 -19.85 -4.87 -0.62
C ARG A 184 -18.49 -5.39 -0.21
N ASP A 185 -17.46 -5.10 -0.99
CA ASP A 185 -16.11 -5.61 -0.75
C ASP A 185 -15.68 -5.49 0.72
N ARG A 186 -15.01 -6.53 1.23
CA ARG A 186 -14.30 -6.51 2.51
C ARG A 186 -12.80 -6.54 2.32
N SER A 187 -12.08 -6.21 3.39
CA SER A 187 -10.62 -6.35 3.41
C SER A 187 -10.24 -7.78 3.03
N SER A 188 -9.25 -7.92 2.15
CA SER A 188 -8.98 -9.17 1.45
C SER A 188 -7.50 -9.38 1.19
N ILE A 189 -7.09 -10.64 1.11
CA ILE A 189 -5.85 -11.08 0.45
C ILE A 189 -6.22 -11.62 -0.93
N LEU A 190 -5.54 -11.15 -1.95
CA LEU A 190 -5.67 -11.52 -3.35
C LEU A 190 -4.41 -12.32 -3.72
N THR A 191 -4.53 -13.64 -3.76
CA THR A 191 -3.43 -14.56 -4.11
C THR A 191 -3.32 -14.67 -5.63
N GLY A 192 -2.14 -14.47 -6.19
CA GLY A 192 -1.91 -14.55 -7.64
C GLY A 192 -2.13 -15.96 -8.18
N GLU A 193 -2.85 -16.09 -9.30
CA GLU A 193 -3.14 -17.40 -9.91
C GLU A 193 -2.04 -17.89 -10.87
N GLY A 194 -1.08 -17.04 -11.21
CA GLY A 194 -0.01 -17.36 -12.15
C GLY A 194 0.55 -16.13 -12.87
N LEU A 195 1.53 -16.38 -13.75
CA LEU A 195 2.10 -15.37 -14.66
C LEU A 195 1.25 -15.17 -15.93
N GLY A 196 -0.05 -15.44 -15.86
CA GLY A 196 -0.99 -15.18 -16.95
C GLY A 196 -1.18 -13.68 -17.17
N PHE A 197 -1.61 -13.29 -18.38
CA PHE A 197 -1.89 -11.88 -18.69
C PHE A 197 -3.35 -11.68 -19.16
N PRO A 198 -4.10 -10.73 -18.55
CA PRO A 198 -3.73 -9.97 -17.36
C PRO A 198 -3.56 -10.92 -16.14
N PRO A 199 -2.79 -10.53 -15.10
CA PRO A 199 -2.72 -11.28 -13.86
C PRO A 199 -4.11 -11.38 -13.25
N THR A 200 -4.44 -12.52 -12.65
CA THR A 200 -5.71 -12.77 -11.96
C THR A 200 -5.47 -13.26 -10.55
N PHE A 201 -6.46 -13.05 -9.68
CA PHE A 201 -6.32 -13.29 -8.25
C PHE A 201 -7.47 -14.11 -7.66
N ILE A 202 -7.12 -15.01 -6.74
CA ILE A 202 -8.07 -15.63 -5.81
C ILE A 202 -8.22 -14.69 -4.61
N ARG A 203 -9.41 -14.13 -4.43
CA ARG A 203 -9.74 -13.24 -3.32
C ARG A 203 -10.23 -14.02 -2.10
N ASN A 204 -9.59 -13.80 -0.95
CA ASN A 204 -10.00 -14.31 0.34
C ASN A 204 -10.21 -13.14 1.30
N GLU A 205 -11.45 -12.96 1.75
CA GLU A 205 -11.79 -11.92 2.71
C GLU A 205 -11.37 -12.32 4.14
N TYR A 206 -11.05 -11.32 4.96
CA TYR A 206 -10.94 -11.50 6.40
C TYR A 206 -11.77 -10.44 7.13
N ILE A 207 -12.23 -10.82 8.31
CA ILE A 207 -13.09 -10.00 9.16
C ILE A 207 -12.44 -9.88 10.54
N SER A 208 -12.42 -8.65 11.06
CA SER A 208 -12.09 -8.36 12.45
C SER A 208 -13.28 -7.68 13.12
N ASP A 209 -14.23 -8.50 13.56
CA ASP A 209 -15.49 -8.05 14.17
C ASP A 209 -15.40 -7.90 15.70
N ALA A 210 -14.26 -8.26 16.30
CA ALA A 210 -14.09 -8.37 17.75
C ALA A 210 -15.18 -9.24 18.44
N GLY A 211 -15.80 -10.15 17.68
CA GLY A 211 -16.88 -11.03 18.12
C GLY A 211 -18.20 -10.32 18.43
N VAL A 212 -18.52 -9.19 17.79
CA VAL A 212 -19.80 -8.49 17.99
C VAL A 212 -20.60 -8.37 16.68
N ASP A 213 -21.93 -8.56 16.74
CA ASP A 213 -22.80 -8.57 15.56
C ASP A 213 -22.93 -7.21 14.83
N ASN A 214 -22.67 -6.11 15.54
CA ASN A 214 -22.78 -4.73 15.02
C ASN A 214 -21.40 -4.06 15.01
N TRP A 215 -20.49 -4.61 14.21
CA TRP A 215 -19.09 -4.18 14.12
C TRP A 215 -18.86 -3.25 12.93
N ASN A 216 -17.83 -2.43 13.03
CA ASN A 216 -17.28 -1.67 11.91
C ASN A 216 -15.77 -1.97 11.88
N GLN A 217 -15.20 -2.03 10.69
CA GLN A 217 -13.77 -2.23 10.48
C GLN A 217 -13.27 -1.08 9.61
N GLY A 218 -12.14 -0.52 9.99
CA GLY A 218 -11.50 0.57 9.27
C GLY A 218 -10.05 0.24 9.11
N ASP A 219 -9.75 -0.71 8.23
CA ASP A 219 -8.36 -1.04 7.92
C ASP A 219 -7.83 0.10 7.07
N GLN A 220 -7.15 1.04 7.71
CA GLN A 220 -6.78 2.30 7.07
C GLN A 220 -5.39 2.24 6.46
N ARG A 221 -4.50 1.38 6.96
CA ARG A 221 -3.13 1.24 6.44
C ARG A 221 -2.59 -0.12 6.81
N ALA A 222 -1.66 -0.66 6.01
CA ALA A 222 -0.94 -1.88 6.37
C ALA A 222 0.53 -1.81 6.01
N ASN A 223 1.29 -2.81 6.44
CA ASN A 223 2.69 -3.02 6.12
C ASN A 223 2.98 -4.52 6.02
N TRP A 224 3.66 -4.93 4.95
CA TRP A 224 4.29 -6.25 4.84
C TRP A 224 5.63 -6.25 5.60
N LEU A 225 5.85 -7.22 6.48
CA LEU A 225 7.08 -7.41 7.24
C LEU A 225 7.24 -8.89 7.65
N ASP A 226 8.46 -9.35 7.91
CA ASP A 226 8.69 -10.66 8.53
C ASP A 226 9.05 -10.40 10.01
N VAL A 227 8.09 -10.56 10.93
CA VAL A 227 8.24 -10.12 12.33
C VAL A 227 9.04 -11.12 13.16
N ASN A 228 9.03 -12.40 12.77
CA ASN A 228 9.65 -13.49 13.49
C ASN A 228 10.91 -14.05 12.77
N ASN A 229 11.29 -13.45 11.64
CA ASN A 229 12.40 -13.83 10.77
C ASN A 229 12.31 -15.28 10.25
N ASP A 230 11.12 -15.84 10.05
CA ASP A 230 10.95 -17.22 9.58
C ASP A 230 11.00 -17.37 8.04
N GLY A 231 11.02 -16.24 7.32
CA GLY A 231 11.06 -16.16 5.87
C GLY A 231 9.70 -16.06 5.20
N LEU A 232 8.61 -16.18 5.94
CA LEU A 232 7.25 -15.88 5.49
C LEU A 232 6.94 -14.41 5.77
N VAL A 233 6.09 -13.82 4.94
CA VAL A 233 5.73 -12.41 5.09
C VAL A 233 4.46 -12.31 5.94
N ASP A 234 4.55 -11.60 7.04
CA ASP A 234 3.44 -11.20 7.91
C ASP A 234 2.89 -9.85 7.46
N PHE A 235 1.72 -9.46 7.98
CA PHE A 235 1.21 -8.11 7.76
C PHE A 235 0.60 -7.47 9.00
N LEU A 236 1.02 -6.23 9.22
CA LEU A 236 0.57 -5.35 10.29
C LEU A 236 -0.50 -4.40 9.73
N ILE A 237 -1.69 -4.37 10.33
CA ILE A 237 -2.81 -3.53 9.88
C ILE A 237 -3.22 -2.54 10.95
N GLU A 238 -3.34 -1.29 10.53
CA GLU A 238 -3.92 -0.19 11.28
C GLU A 238 -5.45 -0.22 11.14
N ASN A 239 -6.13 -1.06 11.92
CA ASN A 239 -7.58 -0.99 12.04
C ASN A 239 -7.97 0.14 13.00
N SER A 240 -8.56 1.22 12.47
CA SER A 240 -8.67 2.50 13.16
C SER A 240 -9.97 3.23 12.84
N GLY A 241 -10.46 4.02 13.80
CA GLY A 241 -11.63 4.89 13.60
C GLY A 241 -12.95 4.34 14.11
N PHE A 242 -12.98 3.17 14.76
CA PHE A 242 -14.19 2.60 15.35
C PHE A 242 -13.94 2.08 16.78
N PRO A 243 -13.51 2.95 17.71
CA PRO A 243 -13.31 2.54 19.10
C PRO A 243 -14.65 2.14 19.75
N PRO A 244 -14.63 1.24 20.75
CA PRO A 244 -13.46 0.67 21.43
C PRO A 244 -12.86 -0.57 20.76
N ASN A 245 -13.36 -0.95 19.59
CA ASN A 245 -13.04 -2.23 18.94
C ASN A 245 -11.91 -2.14 17.92
N SER A 246 -11.65 -0.95 17.36
CA SER A 246 -10.62 -0.81 16.33
C SER A 246 -9.20 -0.79 16.89
N ARG A 247 -8.41 -1.81 16.56
CA ARG A 247 -7.08 -2.07 17.14
C ARG A 247 -6.03 -2.44 16.12
N LEU A 248 -4.77 -2.32 16.49
CA LEU A 248 -3.67 -2.87 15.69
C LEU A 248 -3.83 -4.39 15.55
N ILE A 249 -3.75 -4.89 14.32
CA ILE A 249 -3.82 -6.31 13.98
C ILE A 249 -2.45 -6.71 13.42
N LEU A 250 -1.95 -7.89 13.78
CA LEU A 250 -0.71 -8.44 13.27
C LEU A 250 -0.98 -9.88 12.87
N PHE A 251 -1.23 -10.09 11.59
CA PHE A 251 -1.38 -11.43 11.04
C PHE A 251 -0.01 -12.02 10.80
N VAL A 252 0.33 -13.02 11.62
CA VAL A 252 1.55 -13.82 11.46
C VAL A 252 1.22 -15.02 10.58
N GLN A 253 2.06 -15.27 9.59
CA GLN A 253 1.89 -16.38 8.67
C GLN A 253 2.42 -17.68 9.27
N GLU A 254 1.65 -18.74 9.18
CA GLU A 254 2.05 -20.09 9.59
C GLU A 254 2.65 -20.86 8.40
N PRO A 255 3.37 -21.98 8.63
CA PRO A 255 4.01 -22.75 7.56
C PRO A 255 3.08 -23.31 6.47
N ASP A 256 1.78 -23.34 6.70
CA ASP A 256 0.74 -23.73 5.73
C ASP A 256 0.13 -22.52 4.99
N HIS A 257 0.73 -21.34 5.16
CA HIS A 257 0.29 -20.05 4.62
C HIS A 257 -1.03 -19.52 5.19
N ALA A 258 -1.56 -20.13 6.24
CA ALA A 258 -2.64 -19.53 7.02
C ALA A 258 -2.13 -18.35 7.84
N TYR A 259 -3.02 -17.43 8.19
CA TYR A 259 -2.69 -16.28 9.02
C TYR A 259 -3.40 -16.34 10.37
N VAL A 260 -2.69 -15.94 11.43
CA VAL A 260 -3.21 -15.85 12.79
C VAL A 260 -2.96 -14.45 13.34
N ASP A 261 -3.98 -13.81 13.89
CA ASP A 261 -3.79 -12.52 14.58
C ASP A 261 -3.05 -12.72 15.91
N MET A 262 -1.81 -12.27 15.94
CA MET A 262 -0.89 -12.35 17.06
C MET A 262 -0.65 -11.00 17.73
N ALA A 263 -1.33 -9.93 17.32
CA ALA A 263 -1.08 -8.59 17.87
C ALA A 263 -1.15 -8.59 19.41
N LYS A 264 -2.25 -9.10 19.97
CA LYS A 264 -2.45 -9.12 21.42
C LYS A 264 -1.45 -10.04 22.14
N SER A 265 -1.14 -11.21 21.58
CA SER A 265 -0.22 -12.16 22.20
C SER A 265 1.23 -11.65 22.20
N TYR A 266 1.59 -10.81 21.21
CA TYR A 266 2.87 -10.12 21.12
C TYR A 266 2.89 -8.77 21.87
N GLY A 267 1.79 -8.39 22.51
CA GLY A 267 1.70 -7.15 23.31
C GLY A 267 1.43 -5.88 22.51
N LEU A 268 1.03 -6.01 21.25
CA LEU A 268 0.67 -4.92 20.33
C LEU A 268 -0.84 -4.60 20.40
N ASP A 269 -1.39 -4.43 21.61
CA ASP A 269 -2.80 -4.08 21.83
C ASP A 269 -3.00 -2.55 21.82
N ILE A 270 -2.89 -1.95 20.63
CA ILE A 270 -3.05 -0.51 20.42
C ILE A 270 -4.44 -0.19 19.91
N LEU A 271 -5.16 0.70 20.58
CA LEU A 271 -6.47 1.21 20.13
C LEU A 271 -6.26 2.34 19.11
N ASN A 272 -7.05 2.39 18.03
CA ASN A 272 -6.97 3.44 17.01
C ASN A 272 -5.52 3.72 16.53
N PRO A 273 -4.78 2.69 16.07
CA PRO A 273 -3.45 2.86 15.51
C PRO A 273 -3.48 3.79 14.29
N VAL A 274 -2.45 4.61 14.13
CA VAL A 274 -2.20 5.40 12.92
C VAL A 274 -0.69 5.54 12.72
N GLY A 275 -0.21 5.51 11.47
CA GLY A 275 1.13 5.96 11.13
C GLY A 275 2.24 4.98 11.51
N SER A 276 1.97 3.68 11.46
CA SER A 276 2.96 2.63 11.73
C SER A 276 4.11 2.63 10.72
N VAL A 277 5.31 2.42 11.22
CA VAL A 277 6.53 2.14 10.45
C VAL A 277 7.30 1.05 11.17
N TYR A 278 8.07 0.26 10.43
CA TYR A 278 8.90 -0.80 10.98
C TYR A 278 10.35 -0.65 10.53
N PHE A 279 11.29 -0.96 11.41
CA PHE A 279 12.72 -0.89 11.15
C PHE A 279 13.48 -1.57 12.29
N ASP A 280 14.72 -2.01 12.04
CA ASP A 280 15.61 -2.54 13.07
C ASP A 280 16.24 -1.35 13.85
N PHE A 281 15.60 -0.93 14.95
CA PHE A 281 15.97 0.29 15.69
C PHE A 281 17.26 0.09 16.47
N ASN A 282 17.47 -1.11 17.02
CA ASN A 282 18.61 -1.42 17.90
C ASN A 282 19.77 -2.12 17.16
N GLY A 283 19.59 -2.53 15.90
CA GLY A 283 20.60 -3.20 15.09
C GLY A 283 20.76 -4.67 15.42
N ASP A 284 19.77 -5.33 16.03
CA ASP A 284 19.82 -6.73 16.42
C ASP A 284 19.29 -7.70 15.34
N GLY A 285 18.84 -7.15 14.21
CA GLY A 285 18.32 -7.90 13.08
C GLY A 285 16.86 -8.31 13.21
N LYS A 286 16.11 -7.82 14.19
CA LYS A 286 14.65 -7.98 14.29
C LYS A 286 13.97 -6.66 13.98
N LEU A 287 12.85 -6.73 13.27
CA LEU A 287 12.09 -5.53 12.96
C LEU A 287 11.31 -5.07 14.19
N ASP A 288 11.57 -3.83 14.60
CA ASP A 288 10.83 -3.11 15.63
C ASP A 288 9.68 -2.30 15.00
N ILE A 289 8.68 -1.93 15.81
CA ILE A 289 7.48 -1.23 15.33
C ILE A 289 7.32 0.10 16.05
N LEU A 290 7.26 1.19 15.29
CA LEU A 290 6.84 2.50 15.79
C LEU A 290 5.41 2.77 15.31
N VAL A 291 4.48 3.05 16.21
CA VAL A 291 3.06 3.29 15.88
C VAL A 291 2.44 4.32 16.82
N SER A 292 1.54 5.16 16.28
CA SER A 292 0.80 6.12 17.10
C SER A 292 -0.62 5.62 17.39
N GLN A 293 -1.17 6.07 18.53
CA GLN A 293 -2.55 5.90 18.93
C GLN A 293 -3.26 7.25 18.88
N THR A 294 -4.45 7.29 18.31
CA THR A 294 -5.21 8.53 18.08
C THR A 294 -6.58 8.54 18.78
N ASP A 295 -7.16 9.73 18.90
CA ASP A 295 -8.46 9.98 19.53
C ASP A 295 -9.60 10.13 18.49
N ILE A 296 -9.40 9.60 17.28
CA ILE A 296 -10.38 9.65 16.20
C ILE A 296 -11.69 9.03 16.70
N ARG A 297 -12.77 9.83 16.63
CA ARG A 297 -14.14 9.50 17.05
C ARG A 297 -14.34 9.17 18.54
N ASP A 298 -13.29 9.25 19.38
CA ASP A 298 -13.42 9.19 20.83
C ASP A 298 -12.32 9.99 21.54
N LYS A 299 -12.68 11.19 22.03
CA LYS A 299 -11.79 12.13 22.73
C LYS A 299 -11.32 11.65 24.11
N ARG A 300 -11.85 10.54 24.62
CA ARG A 300 -11.40 9.94 25.88
C ARG A 300 -10.10 9.13 25.69
N ILE A 301 -9.78 8.76 24.45
CA ILE A 301 -8.56 8.02 24.13
C ILE A 301 -7.36 8.96 24.23
N GLN A 302 -6.36 8.56 25.01
CA GLN A 302 -5.11 9.31 25.09
C GLN A 302 -4.27 9.09 23.84
N ARG A 303 -3.90 10.17 23.16
CA ARG A 303 -2.95 10.14 22.04
C ARG A 303 -1.56 9.75 22.54
N LYS A 304 -0.94 8.74 21.92
CA LYS A 304 0.36 8.20 22.34
C LYS A 304 1.18 7.80 21.11
N LEU A 305 2.50 7.81 21.25
CA LEU A 305 3.44 7.23 20.30
C LEU A 305 4.17 6.09 21.02
N TYR A 306 4.18 4.91 20.41
CA TYR A 306 4.82 3.73 20.96
C TYR A 306 5.94 3.28 20.03
N LEU A 307 7.09 2.97 20.62
CA LEU A 307 8.14 2.18 19.99
C LEU A 307 8.17 0.82 20.69
N PHE A 308 7.91 -0.23 19.94
CA PHE A 308 7.93 -1.62 20.38
C PHE A 308 9.22 -2.27 19.92
N GLU A 309 10.05 -2.65 20.89
CA GLU A 309 11.24 -3.46 20.66
C GLU A 309 10.85 -4.93 20.51
N ASN A 310 11.26 -5.56 19.41
CA ASN A 310 10.95 -6.96 19.12
C ASN A 310 11.82 -7.91 19.94
N ARG A 311 11.20 -8.47 20.99
CA ARG A 311 11.86 -9.39 21.93
C ARG A 311 11.50 -10.85 21.72
N LEU A 312 10.97 -11.21 20.55
CA LEU A 312 10.66 -12.60 20.23
C LEU A 312 11.91 -13.48 20.41
N LYS A 313 11.69 -14.67 20.96
CA LYS A 313 12.72 -15.70 21.14
C LYS A 313 12.60 -16.70 20.00
N ASN A 314 13.71 -17.36 19.66
CA ASN A 314 13.75 -18.40 18.63
C ASN A 314 13.32 -17.90 17.23
N THR A 315 13.59 -16.64 16.92
CA THR A 315 13.42 -16.08 15.57
C THR A 315 14.44 -16.71 14.62
N GLY A 316 14.16 -16.67 13.32
CA GLY A 316 15.18 -16.99 12.33
C GLY A 316 16.25 -15.90 12.21
N LYS A 317 17.05 -15.97 11.15
CA LYS A 317 18.15 -15.04 10.88
C LYS A 317 17.72 -14.01 9.86
N SER A 318 18.20 -12.78 10.01
CA SER A 318 17.98 -11.72 9.04
C SER A 318 19.23 -11.45 8.20
N ILE A 319 18.97 -10.91 7.01
CA ILE A 319 19.97 -10.31 6.13
C ILE A 319 19.40 -9.00 5.62
N SER A 320 20.22 -7.94 5.64
CA SER A 320 19.83 -6.63 5.14
C SER A 320 20.65 -6.27 3.91
N PHE A 321 19.97 -5.74 2.88
CA PHE A 321 20.58 -5.28 1.64
C PHE A 321 20.43 -3.77 1.54
N LYS A 322 21.54 -3.08 1.30
CA LYS A 322 21.53 -1.68 0.87
C LYS A 322 21.69 -1.65 -0.65
N LEU A 323 20.69 -1.14 -1.35
CA LEU A 323 20.71 -1.00 -2.80
C LEU A 323 21.27 0.37 -3.17
N GLU A 324 22.28 0.39 -4.05
CA GLU A 324 22.89 1.61 -4.59
C GLU A 324 23.09 1.44 -6.09
N ALA A 325 22.36 2.20 -6.89
CA ALA A 325 22.47 2.13 -8.35
C ALA A 325 23.38 3.22 -8.92
N LYS A 326 24.10 2.89 -10.01
CA LYS A 326 24.93 3.85 -10.78
C LYS A 326 24.27 4.32 -12.08
N LYS A 327 23.35 3.54 -12.63
CA LYS A 327 22.69 3.76 -13.93
C LYS A 327 21.16 3.77 -13.86
N ALA A 328 20.61 3.58 -12.66
CA ALA A 328 19.18 3.63 -12.36
C ALA A 328 19.00 4.55 -11.15
N ASN A 329 17.76 4.70 -10.67
CA ASN A 329 17.51 5.56 -9.51
C ASN A 329 18.38 5.16 -8.32
N ALA A 330 19.01 6.15 -7.68
CA ALA A 330 20.18 5.92 -6.81
C ALA A 330 19.91 4.99 -5.61
N ASN A 331 18.66 4.90 -5.16
CA ASN A 331 18.25 4.07 -4.03
C ASN A 331 17.69 2.69 -4.46
N GLY A 332 17.65 2.38 -5.76
CA GLY A 332 17.11 1.13 -6.27
C GLY A 332 15.62 0.91 -6.02
N ILE A 333 14.83 1.99 -5.90
CA ILE A 333 13.37 1.93 -5.74
C ILE A 333 12.79 1.21 -6.96
N GLY A 334 11.92 0.24 -6.71
CA GLY A 334 11.37 -0.65 -7.75
C GLY A 334 12.27 -1.83 -8.10
N ALA A 335 13.36 -2.08 -7.35
CA ALA A 335 14.17 -3.28 -7.56
C ALA A 335 13.53 -4.52 -6.92
N LYS A 336 13.61 -5.64 -7.63
CA LYS A 336 13.28 -6.98 -7.13
C LYS A 336 14.53 -7.64 -6.56
N VAL A 337 14.49 -8.05 -5.29
CA VAL A 337 15.56 -8.80 -4.63
C VAL A 337 15.10 -10.23 -4.43
N ILE A 338 15.83 -11.18 -5.02
CA ILE A 338 15.55 -12.61 -4.88
C ILE A 338 16.71 -13.25 -4.10
N LEU A 339 16.40 -13.82 -2.94
CA LEU A 339 17.34 -14.59 -2.12
C LEU A 339 17.09 -16.08 -2.34
N ARG A 340 18.09 -16.80 -2.82
CA ARG A 340 18.05 -18.27 -2.96
C ARG A 340 19.06 -18.92 -2.02
N THR A 341 18.58 -19.85 -1.21
CA THR A 341 19.44 -20.64 -0.33
C THR A 341 19.87 -21.94 -1.01
N LYS A 342 20.93 -22.59 -0.49
CA LYS A 342 21.45 -23.85 -1.08
C LYS A 342 20.47 -25.02 -0.96
N ASP A 343 19.59 -24.98 0.03
CA ASP A 343 18.51 -25.94 0.26
C ASP A 343 17.25 -25.64 -0.60
N GLY A 344 17.31 -24.64 -1.47
CA GLY A 344 16.27 -24.39 -2.47
C GLY A 344 15.13 -23.48 -2.00
N LYS A 345 15.24 -22.83 -0.83
CA LYS A 345 14.27 -21.81 -0.43
C LYS A 345 14.51 -20.53 -1.23
N GLU A 346 13.42 -19.90 -1.61
CA GLU A 346 13.41 -18.62 -2.32
C GLU A 346 12.62 -17.60 -1.51
N GLN A 347 13.10 -16.36 -1.47
CA GLN A 347 12.35 -15.22 -0.94
C GLN A 347 12.48 -14.08 -1.94
N LEU A 348 11.34 -13.51 -2.32
CA LEU A 348 11.27 -12.32 -3.16
C LEU A 348 10.86 -11.12 -2.31
N ARG A 349 11.58 -10.01 -2.45
CA ARG A 349 11.19 -8.73 -1.86
C ARG A 349 11.23 -7.62 -2.92
N TRP A 350 10.14 -6.87 -2.99
CA TRP A 350 10.04 -5.65 -3.79
C TRP A 350 10.54 -4.45 -2.98
N HIS A 351 11.51 -3.71 -3.53
CA HIS A 351 12.07 -2.56 -2.82
C HIS A 351 11.24 -1.29 -3.03
N GLN A 352 10.64 -0.81 -1.95
CA GLN A 352 9.97 0.48 -1.86
C GLN A 352 10.42 1.22 -0.59
N VAL A 353 10.28 2.55 -0.59
CA VAL A 353 10.69 3.41 0.53
C VAL A 353 9.52 3.89 1.39
N ASN A 354 8.29 3.66 0.93
CA ASN A 354 7.08 4.05 1.64
C ASN A 354 6.56 2.86 2.46
N SER A 355 6.38 3.06 3.76
CA SER A 355 5.56 2.18 4.61
C SER A 355 4.09 2.57 4.40
N GLY A 356 3.20 1.62 4.11
CA GLY A 356 1.74 1.81 3.99
C GLY A 356 1.24 2.94 3.06
N PRO A 357 0.49 2.63 1.99
CA PRO A 357 0.21 3.58 0.90
C PRO A 357 -0.92 4.58 1.21
N PHE A 358 -1.64 4.38 2.31
CA PHE A 358 -2.58 5.35 2.85
C PHE A 358 -1.81 6.36 3.72
N PRO A 359 -1.76 7.65 3.34
CA PRO A 359 -1.10 8.65 4.15
C PRO A 359 -1.93 8.99 5.38
N SER A 360 -1.25 9.36 6.47
CA SER A 360 -1.93 9.81 7.68
C SER A 360 -2.82 11.03 7.38
N GLN A 361 -4.13 10.83 7.47
CA GLN A 361 -5.10 11.90 7.32
C GLN A 361 -5.12 12.72 8.61
N ASN A 362 -4.90 14.03 8.51
CA ASN A 362 -5.24 14.95 9.60
C ASN A 362 -6.74 15.23 9.49
N SER A 363 -7.51 14.73 10.46
CA SER A 363 -8.94 15.05 10.61
C SER A 363 -9.16 16.48 11.08
#